data_AF-A0A7C0WFM2-F1
#
_entry.id   AF-A0A7C0WFM2-F1
#
_cell.length_a   1.000
_cell.length_b   1.000
_cell.length_c   1.000
_cell.angle_alpha   90.00
_cell.angle_beta   90.00
_cell.angle_gamma   90.00
#
_symmetry.space_group_name_H-M   'P 1'
#
loop_
_entity.id
_entity.type
_entity.pdbx_description
1 polymer ?
#
loop_
_entity_poly.entity_id
_entity_poly.type
_entity_poly.pdbx_seq_one_letter_code
_entity_poly.pdbx_strand_id
1 'polypeptide(L)' 'MNPTSENIAKFIFQEMSQMIEGNLKVKKVTVWETETSSASYYEI' A
#
# COMPACT_ATOMS: atom_id res chain seq x y z
N MET A 1 -2.99 -8.34 13.86
CA MET A 1 -2.13 -7.42 13.08
C MET A 1 -2.38 -6.02 13.62
N ASN A 2 -1.32 -5.25 13.91
CA ASN A 2 -1.47 -3.89 14.44
C ASN A 2 -1.69 -2.89 13.30
N PRO A 3 -2.44 -1.80 13.50
CA PRO A 3 -2.73 -0.81 12.46
C PRO A 3 -1.55 0.16 12.25
N THR A 4 -0.35 -0.36 12.03
CA THR A 4 0.82 0.48 11.70
C THR A 4 0.77 0.91 10.24
N SER A 5 1.45 2.01 9.91
CA SER A 5 1.53 2.55 8.55
C SER A 5 2.01 1.51 7.52
N GLU A 6 2.91 0.59 7.88
CA GLU A 6 3.37 -0.52 7.04
C GLU A 6 2.26 -1.54 6.76
N ASN A 7 1.51 -1.94 7.79
CA ASN A 7 0.44 -2.90 7.65
C ASN A 7 -0.73 -2.31 6.87
N ILE A 8 -1.02 -1.01 7.06
CA ILE A 8 -2.02 -0.27 6.28
C ILE A 8 -1.58 -0.18 4.81
N ALA A 9 -0.31 0.16 4.54
CA ALA A 9 0.22 0.24 3.18
C ALA A 9 0.11 -1.11 2.46
N LYS A 10 0.44 -2.21 3.15
CA LYS A 10 0.29 -3.58 2.63
C LYS A 10 -1.18 -3.94 2.37
N PHE A 11 -2.06 -3.66 3.32
CA PHE A 11 -3.50 -3.93 3.17
C PHE A 11 -4.07 -3.19 1.95
N ILE A 12 -3.83 -1.89 1.83
CA ILE A 12 -4.28 -1.09 0.68
C ILE A 12 -3.69 -1.63 -0.63
N PHE A 13 -2.41 -2.03 -0.65
CA PHE A 13 -1.80 -2.62 -1.84
C PHE A 13 -2.53 -3.88 -2.28
N GLN A 14 -2.85 -4.78 -1.34
CA GLN A 14 -3.52 -6.05 -1.61
C GLN A 14 -4.96 -5.83 -2.10
N GLU A 15 -5.73 -4.97 -1.45
CA GLU A 15 -7.10 -4.65 -1.84
C GLU A 15 -7.14 -3.98 -3.22
N MET A 16 -6.30 -2.97 -3.45
CA MET A 16 -6.22 -2.28 -4.75
C MET A 16 -5.77 -3.23 -5.86
N SER A 17 -4.85 -4.14 -5.59
CA SER A 17 -4.39 -5.12 -6.58
C SER A 17 -5.48 -6.11 -6.99
N GLN A 18 -6.44 -6.40 -6.11
CA GLN A 18 -7.61 -7.22 -6.43
C GLN A 18 -8.67 -6.45 -7.22
N MET A 19 -8.78 -5.13 -7.02
CA MET A 19 -9.75 -4.27 -7.71
C MET A 19 -9.28 -3.79 -9.09
N ILE A 20 -7.97 -3.74 -9.34
CA ILE A 20 -7.43 -3.34 -10.64
C ILE A 20 -7.50 -4.52 -11.61
N GLU A 21 -8.19 -4.32 -12.72
CA GLU A 21 -8.34 -5.30 -13.80
C GLU A 21 -7.49 -4.93 -15.03
N GLY A 22 -7.28 -5.92 -15.92
CA GLY A 22 -6.59 -5.74 -17.20
C GLY A 22 -5.06 -5.71 -17.08
N ASN A 23 -4.40 -4.88 -17.89
CA ASN A 23 -2.93 -4.82 -17.98
C ASN A 23 -2.31 -3.79 -17.01
N LEU A 24 -3.06 -3.36 -15.99
CA LEU A 24 -2.59 -2.44 -14.97
C LEU A 24 -2.24 -3.21 -13.70
N LYS A 25 -1.24 -2.73 -12.97
CA LYS A 25 -0.84 -3.28 -11.67
C LYS A 25 -0.49 -2.17 -10.70
N VAL A 26 -0.79 -2.39 -9.42
CA VAL A 26 -0.32 -1.47 -8.37
C VAL A 26 1.19 -1.56 -8.31
N LYS A 27 1.87 -0.44 -8.50
CA LYS A 27 3.35 -0.39 -8.44
C LYS A 27 3.86 -0.23 -7.01
N LYS A 28 3.22 0.65 -6.23
CA LYS A 28 3.63 1.02 -4.88
C LYS A 28 2.49 1.73 -4.18
N VAL A 29 2.30 1.46 -2.89
CA VAL A 29 1.44 2.24 -1.99
C VAL A 29 2.33 2.92 -0.95
N THR A 30 2.06 4.19 -0.67
CA THR A 30 2.74 4.97 0.40
C THR A 30 1.69 5.56 1.32
N VAL A 31 1.77 5.25 2.61
CA VAL A 31 0.88 5.77 3.65
C VAL A 31 1.67 6.75 4.51
N TRP A 32 1.14 7.95 4.70
CA TRP A 32 1.75 9.00 5.50
C TRP A 32 1.00 9.11 6.83
N GLU A 33 1.72 8.94 7.93
CA GLU A 33 1.16 9.13 9.28
C GLU A 33 1.22 10.60 9.68
N THR A 34 2.28 11.28 9.24
CA THR A 34 2.49 12.72 9.36
C THR A 34 3.13 13.26 8.09
N GLU A 35 3.33 14.57 8.01
CA GLU A 35 4.04 15.19 6.87
C GLU A 35 5.47 14.68 6.67
N THR A 36 6.12 14.19 7.74
CA THR A 36 7.53 13.74 7.72
C THR A 36 7.70 12.24 7.92
N SER A 37 6.62 11.51 8.22
CA SER A 37 6.67 10.06 8.48
C SER A 37 5.73 9.31 7.53
N SER A 38 6.29 8.33 6.81
CA SER A 38 5.53 7.47 5.91
C SER A 38 6.10 6.05 5.82
N ALA A 39 5.23 5.12 5.45
CA ALA A 39 5.57 3.74 5.15
C ALA A 39 5.18 3.41 3.71
N SER A 40 5.97 2.59 3.04
CA SER A 40 5.75 2.17 1.66
C SER A 40 5.69 0.66 1.53
N TYR A 41 4.76 0.14 0.73
CA TYR A 41 4.72 -1.26 0.30
C TYR A 41 4.76 -1.37 -1.22
N TYR A 42 5.57 -2.30 -1.71
CA TYR A 42 5.69 -2.68 -3.12
C TYR A 42 6.21 -4.11 -3.21
N GLU A 43 5.90 -4.80 -4.30
CA GLU A 43 6.41 -6.15 -4.61
C GLU A 43 7.42 -6.08 -5.76
N ILE A 44 8.44 -6.92 -5.72
CA ILE A 44 9.55 -6.99 -6.71
C ILE A 44 9.14 -7.89 -7.87
#